data_AF-A0A4U7DAB2-F1
#
_entry.id   AF-A0A4U7DAB2-F1
#
_cell.length_a   1.000
_cell.length_b   1.000
_cell.length_c   1.000
_cell.angle_alpha   90.00
_cell.angle_beta   90.00
_cell.angle_gamma   90.00
#
_symmetry.space_group_name_H-M   'P 1'
#
loop_
_entity.id
_entity.type
_entity.pdbx_description
1 polymer ?
#
loop_
_entity_poly.entity_id
_entity_poly.type
_entity_poly.pdbx_seq_one_letter_code
_entity_poly.pdbx_strand_id
1 'polypeptide(L)'
;MSGYRLTTVETVREEGSWAFTAREGDEDREVFLVPCADEPGEADDSVDPPVRAWINRCTHEEQRLHREGVGAVTRGGSVVCPKHGSAFDSCEGSCDNGEAAGTTLRSIDVEVRDGAVFLTDDDLTYLYEGLPDDEGDDEGPASSSHLTF
;
A
#
# COMPACT_ATOMS: atom_id res chain seq x y z
N MET A 1 -8.58 -18.63 -13.90
CA MET A 1 -7.36 -17.82 -14.14
C MET A 1 -6.39 -18.14 -13.02
N SER A 2 -5.13 -18.44 -13.31
CA SER A 2 -4.11 -18.67 -12.26
C SER A 2 -3.38 -17.35 -12.02
N GLY A 3 -3.67 -16.70 -10.88
CA GLY A 3 -2.94 -15.48 -10.48
C GLY A 3 -1.47 -15.76 -10.14
N TYR A 4 -0.65 -14.72 -10.06
CA TYR A 4 0.73 -14.82 -9.59
C TYR A 4 0.73 -14.92 -8.06
N ARG A 5 1.42 -15.90 -7.47
CA ARG A 5 1.50 -16.04 -6.02
C ARG A 5 2.45 -14.99 -5.44
N LEU A 6 1.93 -14.08 -4.61
CA LEU A 6 2.69 -13.00 -3.98
C LEU A 6 3.34 -13.47 -2.68
N THR A 7 2.51 -13.66 -1.64
CA THR A 7 2.94 -13.97 -0.27
C THR A 7 1.82 -14.74 0.45
N THR A 8 1.81 -14.76 1.79
CA THR A 8 0.75 -15.34 2.61
C THR A 8 0.01 -14.29 3.44
N VAL A 9 -1.24 -14.58 3.81
CA VAL A 9 -2.02 -13.74 4.73
C VAL A 9 -1.31 -13.62 6.08
N GLU A 10 -0.66 -14.68 6.55
CA GLU A 10 0.11 -14.70 7.79
C GLU A 10 1.25 -13.68 7.73
N THR A 11 2.08 -13.72 6.67
CA THR A 11 3.17 -12.74 6.46
C THR A 11 2.67 -11.30 6.48
N VAL A 12 1.58 -10.99 5.75
CA VAL A 12 1.02 -9.63 5.72
C VAL A 12 0.55 -9.17 7.10
N ARG A 13 0.00 -10.08 7.92
CA ARG A 13 -0.44 -9.78 9.29
C ARG A 13 0.72 -9.62 10.25
N GLU A 14 1.73 -10.47 10.16
CA GLU A 14 2.92 -10.42 11.02
C GLU A 14 3.75 -9.16 10.77
N GLU A 15 3.92 -8.78 9.50
CA GLU A 15 4.68 -7.58 9.12
C GLU A 15 3.82 -6.30 9.13
N GLY A 16 2.50 -6.43 9.24
CA GLY A 16 1.53 -5.33 9.20
C GLY A 16 1.29 -4.75 7.80
N SER A 17 2.21 -4.98 6.87
CA SER A 17 2.06 -4.73 5.43
C SER A 17 3.19 -5.39 4.64
N TRP A 18 2.99 -5.65 3.36
CA TRP A 18 4.01 -6.22 2.47
C TRP A 18 3.92 -5.56 1.09
N ALA A 19 5.04 -5.24 0.44
CA ALA A 19 5.04 -4.50 -0.82
C ALA A 19 5.69 -5.26 -1.97
N PHE A 20 5.29 -4.89 -3.19
CA PHE A 20 5.87 -5.39 -4.43
C PHE A 20 5.79 -4.35 -5.53
N THR A 21 6.60 -4.58 -6.56
CA THR A 21 6.58 -3.81 -7.80
C THR A 21 5.99 -4.66 -8.92
N ALA A 22 5.07 -4.08 -9.68
CA ALA A 22 4.44 -4.69 -10.84
C ALA A 22 4.45 -3.74 -12.05
N ARG A 23 4.37 -4.29 -13.26
CA ARG A 23 4.26 -3.53 -14.51
C ARG A 23 2.80 -3.34 -14.88
N GLU A 24 2.40 -2.12 -15.18
CA GLU A 24 1.12 -1.74 -15.79
C GLU A 24 1.40 -1.05 -17.13
N GLY A 25 1.11 -1.71 -18.25
CA GLY A 25 1.52 -1.22 -19.56
C GLY A 25 3.05 -1.06 -19.63
N ASP A 26 3.53 0.18 -19.77
CA ASP A 26 4.95 0.51 -19.80
C ASP A 26 5.48 1.07 -18.46
N GLU A 27 4.61 1.33 -17.48
CA GLU A 27 4.95 1.94 -16.19
C GLU A 27 5.11 0.91 -15.07
N ASP A 28 6.09 1.11 -14.20
CA ASP A 28 6.19 0.35 -12.95
C ASP A 28 5.26 0.98 -11.90
N ARG A 29 4.55 0.12 -11.18
CA ARG A 29 3.62 0.44 -10.11
C ARG A 29 4.07 -0.22 -8.83
N GLU A 30 4.17 0.59 -7.80
CA GLU A 30 4.38 0.14 -6.43
C GLU A 30 3.02 -0.20 -5.80
N VAL A 31 2.92 -1.39 -5.24
CA VAL A 31 1.70 -1.90 -4.62
C VAL A 31 2.04 -2.39 -3.22
N PHE A 32 1.16 -2.16 -2.26
CA PHE A 32 1.28 -2.76 -0.93
C PHE A 32 0.02 -3.52 -0.55
N LEU A 33 0.23 -4.61 0.17
CA LEU A 33 -0.76 -5.42 0.85
C LEU A 33 -0.89 -4.94 2.30
N VAL A 34 -2.11 -4.87 2.79
CA VAL A 34 -2.42 -4.54 4.19
C VAL A 34 -3.49 -5.48 4.71
N PRO A 35 -3.45 -5.92 5.99
CA PRO A 35 -4.55 -6.65 6.59
C PRO A 35 -5.82 -5.80 6.56
N CYS A 36 -6.92 -6.39 6.12
CA CYS A 36 -8.24 -5.83 6.42
C CYS A 36 -8.59 -6.23 7.87
N ALA A 37 -8.97 -5.25 8.68
CA ALA A 37 -9.26 -5.48 10.09
C ALA A 37 -10.69 -6.00 10.28
N ASP A 38 -10.82 -7.29 10.57
CA ASP A 38 -11.90 -7.80 11.41
C ASP A 38 -11.32 -8.06 12.81
N GLU A 39 -12.09 -7.78 13.87
CA GLU A 39 -11.74 -8.20 15.23
C GLU A 39 -11.48 -9.72 15.25
N PRO A 40 -10.42 -10.21 15.91
CA PRO A 40 -10.12 -11.63 16.00
C PRO A 40 -11.22 -12.34 16.81
N GLY A 41 -12.28 -12.78 16.14
CA GLY A 41 -13.45 -13.38 16.80
C GLY A 41 -14.61 -13.75 15.88
N GLU A 42 -14.72 -13.15 14.69
CA GLU A 42 -15.80 -13.45 13.72
C GLU A 42 -15.25 -14.20 12.50
N ALA A 43 -14.42 -15.21 12.76
CA ALA A 43 -13.92 -16.12 11.74
C ALA A 43 -15.02 -17.12 11.33
N ASP A 44 -15.95 -16.69 10.46
CA ASP A 44 -16.60 -17.55 9.44
C ASP A 44 -17.51 -16.75 8.48
N ASP A 45 -17.93 -15.53 8.83
CA ASP A 45 -18.97 -14.77 8.10
C ASP A 45 -18.54 -13.37 7.60
N SER A 46 -17.29 -12.93 7.80
CA SER A 46 -16.85 -11.65 7.23
C SER A 46 -16.82 -11.72 5.70
N VAL A 47 -17.55 -10.79 5.05
CA VAL A 47 -17.71 -10.72 3.59
C VAL A 47 -16.43 -10.24 2.92
N ASP A 48 -15.56 -9.60 3.69
CA ASP A 48 -14.37 -8.93 3.21
C ASP A 48 -13.15 -9.85 3.14
N PRO A 49 -12.36 -9.80 2.05
CA PRO A 49 -11.09 -10.53 2.00
C PRO A 49 -10.13 -10.05 3.10
N PRO A 50 -9.37 -10.95 3.74
CA PRO A 50 -8.55 -10.66 4.92
C PRO A 50 -7.32 -9.79 4.64
N VAL A 51 -7.02 -9.54 3.36
CA VAL A 51 -5.94 -8.69 2.87
C VAL A 51 -6.49 -7.87 1.72
N ARG A 52 -6.12 -6.58 1.67
CA ARG A 52 -6.36 -5.70 0.52
C ARG A 52 -5.04 -5.28 -0.10
N ALA A 53 -5.09 -4.91 -1.38
CA ALA A 53 -3.95 -4.40 -2.13
C ALA A 53 -4.26 -3.02 -2.71
N TRP A 54 -3.31 -2.10 -2.57
CA TRP A 54 -3.47 -0.71 -2.97
C TRP A 54 -2.23 -0.20 -3.69
N ILE A 55 -2.41 0.70 -4.66
CA ILE A 55 -1.27 1.49 -5.18
C ILE A 55 -0.63 2.26 -4.03
N ASN A 56 0.69 2.20 -3.93
CA ASN A 56 1.49 2.80 -2.86
C ASN A 56 1.64 4.33 -3.00
N ARG A 57 0.53 5.05 -3.16
CA ARG A 57 0.54 6.49 -3.33
C ARG A 57 -0.67 7.14 -2.68
N CYS A 58 -0.40 8.14 -1.85
CA CYS A 58 -1.42 9.02 -1.31
C CYS A 58 -2.15 9.73 -2.46
N THR A 59 -3.46 9.87 -2.34
CA THR A 59 -4.31 10.55 -3.33
C THR A 59 -4.19 12.08 -3.28
N HIS A 60 -3.62 12.64 -2.22
CA HIS A 60 -3.36 14.08 -2.09
C HIS A 60 -2.13 14.52 -2.89
N GLU A 61 -1.00 13.84 -2.68
CA GLU A 61 0.30 14.14 -3.28
C GLU A 61 1.06 12.84 -3.55
N GLU A 62 2.13 12.91 -4.34
CA GLU A 62 3.02 11.80 -4.74
C GLU A 62 3.84 11.21 -3.55
N GLN A 63 3.18 10.88 -2.44
CA GLN A 63 3.77 10.36 -1.22
C GLN A 63 3.48 8.86 -1.08
N ARG A 64 4.54 8.05 -0.91
CA ARG A 64 4.44 6.64 -0.56
C ARG A 64 3.80 6.43 0.82
N LEU A 65 2.94 5.42 0.93
CA LEU A 65 2.24 5.04 2.17
C LEU A 65 2.99 3.91 2.91
N HIS A 66 3.55 2.97 2.15
CA HIS A 66 4.49 1.94 2.56
C HIS A 66 5.91 2.36 2.18
N ARG A 67 6.88 2.14 3.07
CA ARG A 67 8.31 2.35 2.81
C ARG A 67 9.10 1.13 3.21
N GLU A 68 10.09 0.76 2.39
CA GLU A 68 11.04 -0.32 2.70
C GLU A 68 11.65 -0.15 4.09
N GLY A 69 11.73 -1.25 4.85
CA GLY A 69 12.24 -1.28 6.22
C GLY A 69 11.36 -0.64 7.30
N VAL A 70 10.28 0.06 6.93
CA VAL A 70 9.31 0.66 7.87
C VAL A 70 7.93 0.02 7.76
N GLY A 71 7.53 -0.39 6.55
CA GLY A 71 6.17 -0.80 6.24
C GLY A 71 5.20 0.37 6.09
N ALA A 72 3.92 0.05 6.00
CA ALA A 72 2.83 1.00 6.09
C ALA A 72 2.53 1.30 7.57
N VAL A 73 2.37 2.58 7.90
CA VAL A 73 1.96 2.98 9.25
C VAL A 73 0.45 2.76 9.36
N THR A 74 0.02 1.88 10.26
CA THR A 74 -1.41 1.62 10.48
C THR A 74 -1.88 2.10 11.86
N ARG A 75 -3.12 2.57 11.94
CA ARG A 75 -3.78 2.98 13.18
C ARG A 75 -5.27 2.75 13.09
N GLY A 76 -5.81 1.91 13.97
CA GLY A 76 -7.27 1.70 14.09
C GLY A 76 -7.90 1.17 12.80
N GLY A 77 -7.22 0.27 12.09
CA GLY A 77 -7.72 -0.27 10.82
C GLY A 77 -7.47 0.63 9.60
N SER A 78 -6.76 1.76 9.74
CA SER A 78 -6.44 2.65 8.63
C SER A 78 -4.93 2.75 8.37
N VAL A 79 -4.54 2.95 7.11
CA VAL A 79 -3.18 3.29 6.67
C VAL A 79 -3.00 4.80 6.72
N VAL A 80 -2.01 5.26 7.49
CA VAL A 80 -1.75 6.68 7.74
C VAL A 80 -0.65 7.18 6.81
N CYS A 81 -0.96 8.18 6.00
CA CYS A 81 0.02 8.90 5.20
C CYS A 81 1.05 9.59 6.13
N PRO A 82 2.35 9.31 5.99
CA PRO A 82 3.38 9.79 6.91
C PRO A 82 3.65 11.30 6.81
N LYS A 83 3.17 11.96 5.74
CA LYS A 83 3.44 13.38 5.49
C LYS A 83 2.50 14.29 6.27
N HIS A 84 1.18 14.16 6.04
CA HIS A 84 0.17 15.05 6.62
C HIS A 84 -0.93 14.33 7.42
N GLY A 85 -0.84 13.01 7.57
CA GLY A 85 -1.70 12.25 8.48
C GLY A 85 -3.11 11.92 7.98
N SER A 86 -3.39 12.08 6.68
CA SER A 86 -4.58 11.47 6.06
C SER A 86 -4.57 9.96 6.32
N ALA A 87 -5.70 9.38 6.69
CA ALA A 87 -5.83 7.98 7.03
C ALA A 87 -6.85 7.31 6.10
N PHE A 88 -6.39 6.27 5.41
CA PHE A 88 -7.19 5.49 4.46
C PHE A 88 -7.65 4.21 5.15
N ASP A 89 -8.94 3.89 5.12
CA ASP A 89 -9.43 2.61 5.63
C ASP A 89 -8.69 1.43 4.94
N SER A 90 -8.24 0.44 5.70
CA SER A 90 -7.46 -0.68 5.15
C SER A 90 -8.30 -1.61 4.27
N CYS A 91 -9.59 -1.72 4.55
CA CYS A 91 -10.54 -2.58 3.84
C CYS A 91 -11.15 -1.84 2.64
N GLU A 92 -11.53 -0.58 2.81
CA GLU A 92 -12.25 0.19 1.79
C GLU A 92 -11.34 1.13 0.98
N GLY A 93 -10.19 1.52 1.53
CA GLY A 93 -9.28 2.49 0.92
C GLY A 93 -9.78 3.93 0.96
N SER A 94 -10.98 4.19 1.51
CA SER A 94 -11.59 5.52 1.64
C SER A 94 -10.87 6.37 2.69
N CYS A 95 -10.79 7.68 2.46
CA CYS A 95 -10.22 8.62 3.41
C CYS A 95 -11.24 9.71 3.76
N ASP A 96 -11.54 9.85 5.05
CA ASP A 96 -12.51 10.82 5.57
C ASP A 96 -11.85 11.98 6.33
N ASN A 97 -10.52 11.98 6.47
CA ASN A 97 -9.78 13.00 7.19
C ASN A 97 -8.61 13.60 6.41
N GLY A 98 -8.09 14.70 6.93
CA GLY A 98 -6.88 15.34 6.38
C GLY A 98 -7.09 15.88 4.96
N GLU A 99 -5.98 16.06 4.26
CA GLU A 99 -5.97 16.68 2.92
C GLU A 99 -6.40 15.73 1.81
N ALA A 100 -6.51 14.43 2.10
CA ALA A 100 -7.03 13.43 1.17
C ALA A 100 -8.52 13.11 1.41
N ALA A 101 -9.21 13.86 2.28
CA ALA A 101 -10.60 13.60 2.60
C ALA A 101 -11.51 13.60 1.35
N GLY A 102 -12.39 12.60 1.24
CA GLY A 102 -13.29 12.41 0.09
C GLY A 102 -12.66 11.70 -1.10
N THR A 103 -11.48 11.08 -0.93
CA THR A 103 -10.82 10.27 -1.96
C THR A 103 -10.68 8.81 -1.52
N THR A 104 -10.35 7.94 -2.46
CA THR A 104 -10.16 6.50 -2.22
C THR A 104 -8.87 6.04 -2.89
N LEU A 105 -8.11 5.18 -2.23
CA LEU A 105 -6.96 4.51 -2.82
C LEU A 105 -7.37 3.68 -4.04
N ARG A 106 -6.48 3.60 -5.03
CA ARG A 106 -6.69 2.70 -6.16
C ARG A 106 -6.44 1.26 -5.71
N SER A 107 -7.49 0.44 -5.77
CA SER A 107 -7.44 -0.99 -5.46
C SER A 107 -6.71 -1.77 -6.55
N ILE A 108 -6.02 -2.83 -6.11
CA ILE A 108 -5.46 -3.87 -6.98
C ILE A 108 -6.16 -5.19 -6.68
N ASP A 109 -6.58 -5.91 -7.71
CA ASP A 109 -7.30 -7.17 -7.53
C ASP A 109 -6.37 -8.29 -7.03
N VAL A 110 -6.69 -8.83 -5.86
CA VAL A 110 -6.02 -9.99 -5.26
C VAL A 110 -7.04 -11.02 -4.77
N GLU A 111 -6.64 -12.30 -4.77
CA GLU A 111 -7.45 -13.39 -4.23
C GLU A 111 -6.65 -14.19 -3.21
N VAL A 112 -7.30 -14.60 -2.12
CA VAL A 112 -6.73 -15.49 -1.12
C VAL A 112 -7.21 -16.91 -1.38
N ARG A 113 -6.27 -17.85 -1.55
CA ARG A 113 -6.54 -19.28 -1.69
C ARG A 113 -5.65 -20.05 -0.73
N ASP A 114 -6.24 -20.84 0.15
CA ASP A 114 -5.52 -21.65 1.15
C ASP A 114 -4.48 -20.84 1.94
N GLY A 115 -4.82 -19.60 2.31
CA GLY A 115 -3.94 -18.67 3.05
C GLY A 115 -2.84 -17.99 2.24
N ALA A 116 -2.67 -18.35 0.96
CA ALA A 116 -1.77 -17.66 0.04
C ALA A 116 -2.49 -16.52 -0.70
N VAL A 117 -1.81 -15.40 -0.89
CA VAL A 117 -2.30 -14.23 -1.63
C VAL A 117 -1.81 -14.31 -3.08
N PHE A 118 -2.72 -14.10 -4.02
CA PHE A 118 -2.43 -14.10 -5.44
C PHE A 118 -2.81 -12.77 -6.07
N LEU A 119 -1.92 -12.19 -6.88
CA LEU A 119 -2.26 -11.11 -7.80
C LEU A 119 -3.16 -11.68 -8.90
N THR A 120 -4.36 -11.12 -9.02
CA THR A 120 -5.37 -11.51 -10.02
C THR A 120 -5.81 -10.37 -10.93
N ASP A 121 -5.29 -9.16 -10.69
CA ASP A 121 -5.47 -8.01 -11.56
C ASP A 121 -4.84 -8.25 -12.94
N ASP A 122 -5.67 -8.29 -13.97
CA ASP A 122 -5.26 -8.59 -15.34
C ASP A 122 -4.44 -7.46 -15.99
N ASP A 123 -4.50 -6.24 -15.44
CA ASP A 123 -3.74 -5.08 -15.93
C ASP A 123 -2.30 -5.05 -15.39
N LEU A 124 -1.99 -5.89 -14.39
CA LEU A 124 -0.70 -5.93 -13.72
C LEU A 124 0.08 -7.22 -13.97
N THR A 125 1.37 -7.06 -14.26
CA THR A 125 2.34 -8.17 -14.27
C THR A 125 3.32 -8.00 -13.12
N TYR A 126 3.34 -8.95 -12.19
CA TYR A 126 4.32 -8.95 -11.09
C TYR A 126 5.77 -8.90 -11.62
N LEU A 127 6.62 -8.10 -10.97
CA LEU A 127 8.05 -8.02 -11.28
C LEU A 127 8.91 -8.58 -10.15
N TYR A 128 8.87 -7.94 -8.99
CA TYR A 128 9.68 -8.33 -7.83
C TYR A 128 9.05 -7.85 -6.51
N GLU A 129 9.48 -8.46 -5.42
CA GLU A 129 9.10 -8.10 -4.05
C GLU A 129 9.86 -6.84 -3.61
N GLY A 130 9.16 -5.97 -2.89
CA GLY A 130 9.66 -4.68 -2.43
C GLY A 130 9.47 -3.53 -3.44
N LEU A 131 9.99 -2.37 -3.05
CA LEU A 131 9.97 -1.13 -3.82
C LEU A 131 11.33 -0.86 -4.50
N PRO A 132 11.37 -0.06 -5.58
CA PRO A 132 12.64 0.39 -6.15
C PRO A 132 13.41 1.25 -5.14
N ASP A 133 14.73 1.07 -5.11
CA ASP A 133 15.65 1.87 -4.28
C ASP A 133 15.48 3.37 -4.57
N ASP A 134 15.40 4.20 -3.52
CA ASP A 134 15.29 5.67 -3.57
C ASP A 134 16.60 6.35 -4.07
N GLU A 135 17.29 5.83 -5.08
CA GLU A 135 18.52 6.44 -5.63
C GLU A 135 18.27 7.76 -6.41
N GLY A 136 17.13 8.44 -6.21
CA GLY A 136 16.66 9.49 -7.12
C GLY A 136 16.00 10.75 -6.56
N ASP A 137 15.80 10.93 -5.25
CA ASP A 137 15.12 12.14 -4.72
C ASP A 137 15.87 12.86 -3.59
N ASP A 138 17.16 12.57 -3.39
CA ASP A 138 18.02 13.31 -2.45
C ASP A 138 18.80 14.46 -3.11
N GLU A 139 18.38 14.91 -4.30
CA GLU A 139 18.75 16.27 -4.75
C GLU A 139 17.81 17.27 -4.08
N GLY A 140 17.84 17.27 -2.74
CA GLY A 140 17.22 18.30 -1.92
C GLY A 140 17.67 19.69 -2.39
N PRO A 141 16.84 20.74 -2.25
CA PRO A 141 17.19 22.05 -2.76
C PRO A 141 18.54 22.46 -2.18
N ALA A 142 19.54 22.63 -3.06
CA ALA A 142 20.82 23.23 -2.67
C ALA A 142 20.49 24.54 -1.95
N SER A 143 20.75 24.55 -0.65
CA SER A 143 20.49 25.70 0.21
C SER A 143 21.36 26.88 -0.24
N SER A 144 20.86 27.67 -1.19
CA SER A 144 21.41 28.98 -1.49
C SER A 144 20.83 29.96 -0.47
N SER A 145 21.34 29.89 0.76
CA SER A 145 21.21 31.01 1.70
C SER A 145 22.23 32.08 1.30
N HIS A 146 21.85 32.92 0.34
CA HIS A 146 22.42 34.26 0.21
C HIS A 146 21.82 35.14 1.31
N LEU A 147 22.51 35.24 2.45
CA LEU A 147 22.34 36.35 3.38
C LEU A 147 23.70 37.04 3.55
N THR A 148 23.81 38.20 2.93
CA THR A 148 24.87 39.18 3.09
C THR A 148 24.88 39.78 4.49
N PHE A 149 26.07 40.01 5.04
CA PHE A 149 26.34 41.07 6.02
C PHE A 149 27.49 41.93 5.51
#